data_AF-A0A9D2CK59-F1
#
_entry.id   AF-A0A9D2CK59-F1
#
_cell.length_a   1.000
_cell.length_b   1.000
_cell.length_c   1.000
_cell.angle_alpha   90.00
_cell.angle_beta   90.00
_cell.angle_gamma   90.00
#
_symmetry.space_group_name_H-M   'P 1'
#
loop_
_entity.id
_entity.type
_entity.pdbx_description
1 polymer ?
#
loop_
_entity_poly.entity_id
_entity_poly.type
_entity_poly.pdbx_seq_one_letter_code
_entity_poly.pdbx_strand_id
1 'polypeptide(L)'
;MAKIKIIELTASQRLQLEKGFREGKSHAFRMRCRAVLLKSSGLTSKAVGEQTEMTHISVNSWVKRFESEGIKGLETRPGRGRKPIMDCSDEEAVRIAIENDRQSVRKAKEAWQQATGKEASESTFRAFLSALARDIDV
;
A
#
# COMPACT_ATOMS: atom_id res chain seq x y z
N MET A 1 -38.83 4.44 6.17
CA MET A 1 -37.76 3.55 5.67
C MET A 1 -36.63 4.41 5.14
N ALA A 2 -35.37 4.13 5.51
CA ALA A 2 -34.24 4.95 5.04
C ALA A 2 -34.00 4.72 3.54
N LYS A 3 -33.83 5.80 2.76
CA LYS A 3 -33.53 5.71 1.32
C LYS A 3 -32.20 4.97 1.12
N ILE A 4 -32.25 3.85 0.40
CA ILE A 4 -31.04 3.11 0.03
C ILE A 4 -30.44 3.78 -1.20
N LYS A 5 -29.22 4.34 -1.07
CA LYS A 5 -28.46 4.78 -2.24
C LYS A 5 -27.98 3.54 -3.00
N ILE A 6 -28.52 3.32 -4.19
CA ILE A 6 -28.10 2.28 -5.12
C ILE A 6 -27.04 2.88 -6.06
N ILE A 7 -26.02 2.10 -6.39
CA ILE A 7 -25.01 2.49 -7.37
C ILE A 7 -25.39 1.84 -8.69
N GLU A 8 -25.49 2.63 -9.75
CA GLU A 8 -25.63 2.08 -11.10
C GLU A 8 -24.26 1.68 -11.64
N LEU A 9 -24.15 0.40 -12.03
CA LEU A 9 -22.94 -0.15 -12.63
C LEU A 9 -23.20 -0.41 -14.10
N THR A 10 -22.28 0.04 -14.95
CA THR A 10 -22.24 -0.42 -16.35
C THR A 10 -21.87 -1.91 -16.43
N ALA A 11 -22.23 -2.58 -17.52
CA ALA A 11 -21.87 -3.99 -17.73
C ALA A 11 -20.35 -4.23 -17.62
N SER A 12 -19.55 -3.30 -18.15
CA SER A 12 -18.09 -3.35 -18.07
C SER A 12 -17.58 -3.24 -16.63
N GLN A 13 -18.10 -2.27 -15.86
CA GLN A 13 -17.74 -2.10 -14.44
C GLN A 13 -18.12 -3.31 -13.60
N ARG A 14 -19.31 -3.89 -13.85
CA ARG A 14 -19.76 -5.09 -13.17
C ARG A 14 -18.82 -6.26 -13.45
N LEU A 15 -18.46 -6.49 -14.71
CA LEU A 15 -17.52 -7.54 -15.10
C LEU A 15 -16.14 -7.34 -14.43
N GLN A 16 -15.64 -6.11 -14.40
CA GLN A 16 -14.38 -5.77 -13.73
C GLN A 16 -14.43 -6.07 -12.23
N LEU A 17 -15.53 -5.72 -11.55
CA LEU A 17 -15.72 -5.98 -10.12
C LEU A 17 -15.87 -7.48 -9.83
N GLU A 18 -16.58 -8.22 -10.67
CA GLU A 18 -16.72 -9.67 -10.54
C GLU A 18 -15.36 -10.37 -10.72
N LYS A 19 -14.59 -9.97 -11.75
CA LYS A 19 -13.22 -10.46 -11.95
C LYS A 19 -12.33 -10.08 -10.76
N GLY A 20 -12.40 -8.84 -10.29
CA GLY A 20 -11.65 -8.35 -9.14
C GLY A 20 -11.98 -9.07 -7.84
N PHE A 21 -13.23 -9.48 -7.65
CA PHE A 21 -13.65 -10.29 -6.51
C PHE A 21 -13.11 -11.73 -6.58
N ARG A 22 -13.10 -12.36 -7.76
CA ARG A 22 -12.61 -13.74 -7.93
C ARG A 22 -11.09 -13.85 -7.93
N GLU A 23 -10.41 -12.97 -8.66
CA GLU A 23 -8.99 -13.08 -9.00
C GLU A 23 -8.11 -12.03 -8.29
N GLY A 24 -8.70 -11.14 -7.50
CA GLY A 24 -7.98 -10.06 -6.84
C GLY A 24 -6.85 -10.55 -5.95
N LYS A 25 -5.66 -9.96 -6.10
CA LYS A 25 -4.43 -10.36 -5.38
C LYS A 25 -4.55 -10.30 -3.86
N SER A 26 -5.24 -9.29 -3.31
CA SER A 26 -5.40 -9.11 -1.86
C SER A 26 -6.83 -9.38 -1.40
N HIS A 27 -6.97 -10.00 -0.23
CA HIS A 27 -8.28 -10.20 0.41
C HIS A 27 -9.06 -8.89 0.55
N ALA A 28 -8.38 -7.83 1.00
CA ALA A 28 -8.99 -6.52 1.15
C ALA A 28 -9.55 -5.98 -0.18
N PHE A 29 -8.83 -6.12 -1.29
CA PHE A 29 -9.32 -5.71 -2.60
C PHE A 29 -10.55 -6.54 -3.03
N ARG A 30 -10.50 -7.87 -2.90
CA ARG A 30 -11.63 -8.75 -3.22
C ARG A 30 -12.88 -8.34 -2.42
N MET A 31 -12.74 -8.13 -1.12
CA MET A 31 -13.87 -7.75 -0.26
C MET A 31 -14.43 -6.36 -0.59
N ARG A 32 -13.59 -5.41 -1.01
CA ARG A 32 -14.05 -4.10 -1.51
C ARG A 32 -14.84 -4.24 -2.81
N CYS A 33 -14.39 -5.09 -3.74
CA CYS A 33 -15.16 -5.40 -4.95
C CYS A 33 -16.52 -6.01 -4.60
N ARG A 34 -16.55 -6.98 -3.68
CA ARG A 34 -17.79 -7.58 -3.17
C ARG A 34 -18.73 -6.54 -2.56
N ALA A 35 -18.20 -5.60 -1.77
CA ALA A 35 -19.00 -4.54 -1.15
C ALA A 35 -19.71 -3.65 -2.20
N VAL A 36 -19.01 -3.27 -3.27
CA VAL A 36 -19.60 -2.47 -4.36
C VAL A 36 -20.66 -3.26 -5.13
N LEU A 37 -20.39 -4.54 -5.43
CA LEU A 37 -21.37 -5.42 -6.09
C LEU A 37 -22.65 -5.54 -5.26
N LEU A 38 -22.53 -5.85 -3.97
CA LEU A 38 -23.70 -5.97 -3.08
C LEU A 38 -24.48 -4.65 -2.96
N LYS A 39 -23.77 -3.50 -2.94
CA LYS A 39 -24.43 -2.19 -2.93
C LYS A 39 -25.23 -1.93 -4.22
N SER A 40 -24.70 -2.34 -5.36
CA SER A 40 -25.39 -2.24 -6.65
C SER A 40 -26.63 -3.15 -6.73
N SER A 41 -26.63 -4.27 -6.00
CA SER A 41 -27.79 -5.16 -5.86
C SER A 41 -28.88 -4.63 -4.90
N GLY A 42 -28.74 -3.41 -4.39
CA GLY A 42 -29.76 -2.76 -3.55
C GLY A 42 -29.65 -3.06 -2.06
N LEU A 43 -28.58 -3.70 -1.58
CA LEU A 43 -28.42 -3.95 -0.15
C LEU A 43 -28.10 -2.66 0.63
N THR A 44 -28.54 -2.61 1.88
CA THR A 44 -28.19 -1.53 2.81
C THR A 44 -26.72 -1.62 3.20
N SER A 45 -26.06 -0.50 3.50
CA SER A 45 -24.64 -0.51 3.88
C SER A 45 -24.36 -1.31 5.16
N LYS A 46 -25.37 -1.50 6.03
CA LYS A 46 -25.27 -2.36 7.21
C LYS A 46 -25.20 -3.84 6.81
N ALA A 47 -26.15 -4.30 5.99
CA ALA A 47 -26.18 -5.68 5.50
C ALA A 47 -24.95 -6.03 4.65
N VAL A 48 -24.47 -5.09 3.83
CA VAL A 48 -23.20 -5.25 3.10
C VAL A 48 -22.05 -5.40 4.09
N GLY A 49 -22.01 -4.54 5.12
CA GLY A 49 -20.98 -4.58 6.15
C GLY A 49 -20.92 -5.91 6.90
N GLU A 50 -22.07 -6.48 7.26
CA GLU A 50 -22.16 -7.81 7.88
C GLU A 50 -21.59 -8.92 6.98
N GLN A 51 -21.88 -8.89 5.68
CA GLN A 51 -21.37 -9.90 4.73
C GLN A 51 -19.89 -9.74 4.38
N THR A 52 -19.33 -8.53 4.54
CA THR A 52 -17.94 -8.24 4.18
C THR A 52 -17.05 -8.00 5.39
N GLU A 53 -17.56 -8.17 6.60
CA GLU A 53 -16.89 -7.86 7.86
C GLU A 53 -16.36 -6.40 7.90
N MET A 54 -17.11 -5.48 7.31
CA MET A 54 -16.78 -4.06 7.28
C MET A 54 -17.82 -3.27 8.06
N THR A 55 -17.41 -2.13 8.61
CA THR A 55 -18.40 -1.17 9.11
C THR A 55 -19.18 -0.54 7.96
N HIS A 56 -20.43 -0.17 8.18
CA HIS A 56 -21.25 0.55 7.20
C HIS A 56 -20.58 1.85 6.71
N ILE A 57 -19.78 2.50 7.56
CA ILE A 57 -18.99 3.70 7.22
C ILE A 57 -17.92 3.36 6.19
N SER A 58 -17.17 2.27 6.41
CA SER A 58 -16.16 1.78 5.48
C SER A 58 -16.78 1.40 4.13
N VAL A 59 -17.92 0.71 4.13
CA VAL A 59 -18.66 0.39 2.91
C VAL A 59 -19.00 1.66 2.12
N ASN A 60 -19.58 2.67 2.78
CA ASN A 60 -19.92 3.94 2.13
C ASN A 60 -18.68 4.66 1.57
N SER A 61 -17.56 4.61 2.28
CA SER A 61 -16.29 5.20 1.83
C SER A 61 -15.77 4.50 0.56
N TRP A 62 -15.80 3.16 0.51
CA TRP A 62 -15.37 2.40 -0.67
C TRP A 62 -16.27 2.61 -1.87
N VAL A 63 -17.58 2.68 -1.65
CA VAL A 63 -18.56 3.02 -2.67
C VAL A 63 -18.28 4.39 -3.27
N LYS A 64 -18.12 5.41 -2.42
CA LYS A 64 -17.82 6.78 -2.87
C LYS A 64 -16.50 6.84 -3.65
N ARG A 65 -15.48 6.10 -3.19
CA ARG A 65 -14.18 6.02 -3.87
C ARG A 65 -14.27 5.32 -5.22
N PHE A 66 -15.09 4.28 -5.34
CA PHE A 66 -15.36 3.64 -6.62
C PHE A 66 -16.09 4.57 -7.59
N GLU A 67 -17.08 5.34 -7.11
CA GLU A 67 -17.77 6.34 -7.94
C GLU A 67 -16.79 7.39 -8.52
N SER A 68 -15.74 7.77 -7.78
CA SER A 68 -14.76 8.77 -8.24
C SER A 68 -13.57 8.21 -9.03
N GLU A 69 -13.04 7.05 -8.63
CA GLU A 69 -11.76 6.49 -9.14
C GLU A 69 -11.95 5.17 -9.92
N GLY A 70 -13.18 4.66 -10.02
CA GLY A 70 -13.48 3.35 -10.60
C GLY A 70 -12.82 2.20 -9.82
N ILE A 71 -12.52 1.10 -10.52
CA ILE A 71 -11.95 -0.10 -9.87
C ILE A 71 -10.55 0.13 -9.30
N LYS A 72 -9.75 1.01 -9.91
CA LYS A 72 -8.44 1.43 -9.37
C LYS A 72 -8.58 2.06 -7.98
N GLY A 73 -9.72 2.72 -7.73
CA GLY A 73 -10.07 3.25 -6.42
C GLY A 73 -10.22 2.22 -5.32
N LEU A 74 -10.39 0.94 -5.64
CA LEU A 74 -10.51 -0.11 -4.63
C LEU A 74 -9.16 -0.66 -4.20
N GLU A 75 -8.08 -0.33 -4.91
CA GLU A 75 -6.73 -0.74 -4.56
C GLU A 75 -6.22 -0.03 -3.30
N THR A 76 -5.34 -0.73 -2.59
CA THR A 76 -4.59 -0.14 -1.48
C THR A 76 -3.55 0.80 -2.06
N ARG A 77 -3.63 2.08 -1.71
CA ARG A 77 -2.69 3.09 -2.18
C ARG A 77 -1.26 2.75 -1.70
N PRO A 78 -0.23 3.01 -2.53
CA PRO A 78 1.15 2.87 -2.11
C PRO A 78 1.48 3.85 -0.98
N GLY A 79 2.51 3.53 -0.18
CA GLY A 79 3.00 4.41 0.89
C GLY A 79 2.27 4.29 2.23
N ARG A 80 1.43 3.26 2.44
CA ARG A 80 0.96 2.90 3.78
C ARG A 80 2.06 2.19 4.58
N GLY A 81 2.18 2.51 5.86
CA GLY A 81 3.12 1.88 6.79
C GLY A 81 4.24 2.82 7.26
N ARG A 82 5.08 2.34 8.18
CA ARG A 82 6.29 3.07 8.59
C ARG A 82 7.25 3.09 7.41
N LYS A 83 7.66 4.30 6.99
CA LYS A 83 8.66 4.43 5.94
C LYS A 83 9.99 3.80 6.39
N PRO A 84 10.77 3.20 5.47
CA PRO A 84 12.13 2.77 5.76
C PRO A 84 12.94 3.91 6.38
N ILE A 85 13.86 3.57 7.28
CA ILE A 85 14.79 4.55 7.87
C ILE A 85 15.77 5.05 6.79
N MET A 86 16.19 4.15 5.89
CA MET A 86 17.08 4.43 4.77
C MET A 86 16.32 4.18 3.46
N ASP A 87 16.45 5.10 2.51
CA ASP A 87 15.87 5.01 1.16
C ASP A 87 16.89 5.40 0.07
N CYS A 88 16.47 5.44 -1.19
CA CYS A 88 17.37 5.75 -2.31
C CYS A 88 18.01 7.15 -2.25
N SER A 89 17.49 8.07 -1.43
CA SER A 89 18.15 9.37 -1.22
C SER A 89 19.41 9.26 -0.34
N ASP A 90 19.57 8.15 0.40
CA ASP A 90 20.71 7.91 1.27
C ASP A 90 21.92 7.29 0.56
N GLU A 91 21.77 6.84 -0.69
CA GLU A 91 22.80 6.09 -1.42
C GLU A 91 24.12 6.83 -1.52
N GLU A 92 24.07 8.12 -1.89
CA GLU A 92 25.27 8.94 -2.05
C GLU A 92 26.01 9.15 -0.71
N ALA A 93 25.26 9.46 0.34
CA ALA A 93 25.81 9.61 1.69
C ALA A 93 26.43 8.30 2.20
N VAL A 94 25.81 7.16 1.87
CA VAL A 94 26.34 5.83 2.20
C VAL A 94 27.62 5.52 1.42
N ARG A 95 27.68 5.86 0.12
CA ARG A 95 28.90 5.67 -0.70
C ARG A 95 30.07 6.48 -0.15
N ILE A 96 29.87 7.76 0.15
CA ILE A 96 30.88 8.63 0.76
C ILE A 96 31.35 8.05 2.11
N ALA A 97 30.42 7.55 2.94
CA ALA A 97 30.76 6.96 4.23
C ALA A 97 31.61 5.68 4.09
N ILE A 98 31.35 4.84 3.08
CA ILE A 98 32.15 3.64 2.79
C ILE A 98 33.52 4.00 2.22
N GLU A 99 33.60 5.00 1.33
CA GLU A 99 34.88 5.44 0.77
C GLU A 99 35.84 5.94 1.85
N ASN A 100 35.31 6.65 2.85
CA ASN A 100 36.06 7.13 3.99
C ASN A 100 36.47 5.99 4.96
N ASP A 101 35.66 4.94 5.11
CA ASP A 101 35.98 3.78 5.94
C ASP A 101 35.48 2.44 5.35
N ARG A 102 36.33 1.84 4.50
CA ARG A 102 36.03 0.59 3.80
C ARG A 102 36.11 -0.66 4.68
N GLN A 103 36.77 -0.57 5.84
CA GLN A 103 37.07 -1.74 6.67
C GLN A 103 36.04 -1.95 7.77
N SER A 104 35.24 -0.93 8.11
CA SER A 104 34.32 -0.99 9.24
C SER A 104 32.92 -0.48 8.90
N VAL A 105 31.97 -1.43 8.80
CA VAL A 105 30.54 -1.13 8.63
C VAL A 105 30.00 -0.24 9.76
N ARG A 106 30.49 -0.42 10.99
CA ARG A 106 30.07 0.39 12.15
C ARG A 106 30.46 1.86 11.97
N LYS A 107 31.68 2.12 11.52
CA LYS A 107 32.19 3.49 11.34
C LYS A 107 31.55 4.16 10.13
N ALA A 108 31.35 3.43 9.03
CA ALA A 108 30.57 3.92 7.88
C ALA A 108 29.13 4.28 8.29
N LYS A 109 28.49 3.46 9.14
CA LYS A 109 27.17 3.79 9.70
C LYS A 109 27.21 5.07 10.51
N GLU A 110 28.16 5.21 11.44
CA GLU A 110 28.31 6.43 12.27
C GLU A 110 28.51 7.68 11.40
N ALA A 111 29.38 7.62 10.39
CA ALA A 111 29.60 8.72 9.46
C ALA A 111 28.32 9.08 8.67
N TRP A 112 27.57 8.09 8.20
CA TRP A 112 26.28 8.30 7.54
C TRP A 112 25.24 8.92 8.49
N GLN A 113 25.18 8.49 9.76
CA GLN A 113 24.28 9.06 10.76
C GLN A 113 24.60 10.53 11.03
N GLN A 114 25.89 10.89 11.11
CA GLN A 114 26.32 12.28 11.29
C GLN A 114 25.97 13.14 10.07
N ALA A 115 26.12 12.60 8.85
CA ALA A 115 25.83 13.35 7.62
C ALA A 115 24.32 13.56 7.37
N THR A 116 23.49 12.57 7.70
CA THR A 116 22.05 12.59 7.40
C THR A 116 21.16 12.99 8.58
N GLY A 117 21.68 12.94 9.81
CA GLY A 117 20.92 13.13 11.04
C GLY A 117 19.92 12.00 11.33
N LYS A 118 19.92 10.92 10.53
CA LYS A 118 19.07 9.73 10.72
C LYS A 118 19.74 8.74 11.64
N GLU A 119 18.94 7.96 12.37
CA GLU A 119 19.45 6.88 13.24
C GLU A 119 18.93 5.52 12.76
N ALA A 120 19.85 4.56 12.61
CA ALA A 120 19.57 3.21 12.15
C ALA A 120 20.39 2.19 12.95
N SER A 121 19.85 0.98 13.12
CA SER A 121 20.65 -0.13 13.65
C SER A 121 21.73 -0.54 12.65
N GLU A 122 22.77 -1.22 13.12
CA GLU A 122 23.79 -1.78 12.22
C GLU A 122 23.18 -2.81 11.25
N SER A 123 22.17 -3.57 11.68
CA SER A 123 21.46 -4.51 10.82
C SER A 123 20.68 -3.83 9.69
N THR A 124 20.04 -2.69 9.96
CA THR A 124 19.36 -1.88 8.93
C THR A 124 20.37 -1.32 7.93
N PHE A 125 21.50 -0.80 8.41
CA PHE A 125 22.56 -0.28 7.55
C PHE A 125 23.16 -1.39 6.66
N ARG A 126 23.47 -2.57 7.22
CA ARG A 126 23.93 -3.74 6.44
C ARG A 126 22.90 -4.20 5.41
N ALA A 127 21.61 -4.19 5.74
CA ALA A 127 20.55 -4.56 4.81
C ALA A 127 20.49 -3.58 3.62
N PHE A 128 20.69 -2.29 3.87
CA PHE A 128 20.79 -1.27 2.82
C PHE A 128 22.00 -1.48 1.92
N LEU A 129 23.18 -1.75 2.50
CA LEU A 129 24.39 -2.11 1.73
C LEU A 129 24.18 -3.34 0.85
N SER A 130 23.49 -4.35 1.39
CA SER A 130 23.20 -5.59 0.66
C SER A 130 22.21 -5.36 -0.50
N ALA A 131 21.26 -4.44 -0.34
CA ALA A 131 20.36 -4.04 -1.42
C ALA A 131 21.12 -3.29 -2.52
N LEU A 132 21.95 -2.31 -2.14
CA LEU A 132 22.82 -1.56 -3.05
C LEU A 132 23.72 -2.45 -3.90
N ALA A 133 24.34 -3.48 -3.30
CA ALA A 133 25.22 -4.40 -4.02
C ALA A 133 24.48 -5.22 -5.08
N ARG A 134 23.22 -5.63 -4.80
CA ARG A 134 22.40 -6.40 -5.75
C ARG A 134 21.97 -5.59 -6.96
N ASP A 135 21.82 -4.28 -6.80
CA ASP A 135 21.47 -3.38 -7.91
C ASP A 135 22.66 -3.08 -8.83
N ILE A 136 23.89 -3.41 -8.42
CA ILE A 136 25.12 -3.26 -9.22
C ILE A 136 25.40 -4.51 -10.08
N ASP A 137 24.92 -5.69 -9.66
CA ASP A 137 25.11 -6.96 -10.38
C ASP A 137 24.10 -7.18 -11.54
N VAL A 138 23.52 -6.10 -12.09
CA VAL A 138 22.61 -6.08 -13.26
C VAL A 138 23.20 -5.20 -14.36
#